data_AF-A0A502GDF8-F1
#
_entry.id   AF-A0A502GDF8-F1
#
_cell.length_a   1.000
_cell.length_b   1.000
_cell.length_c   1.000
_cell.angle_alpha   90.00
_cell.angle_beta   90.00
_cell.angle_gamma   90.00
#
_symmetry.space_group_name_H-M   'P 1'
#
loop_
_entity.id
_entity.type
_entity.pdbx_description
1 polymer ?
#
loop_
_entity_poly.entity_id
_entity_poly.type
_entity_poly.pdbx_seq_one_letter_code
_entity_poly.pdbx_strand_id
1 'polypeptide(L)'
;MTAAQAEAPAAVAAPIELSPVENRTEVRNHFRRWRKALAADARFPAARRPEPEDEAEAVKDGFQWKLTLRPAGQAAALDFSIRLLEKSASYTPLDRNNQAAIGRDRADGRFYILRQWYDTKRIGSRALNAEALAGYDAPRPADLLHAESKPNAGRGRLYLVVACLDDTDEAIAEQTHAALGAFHRVAKAARADFI
;
A
#
# COMPACT_ATOMS: atom_id res chain seq x y z
N MET A 1 -41.16 -12.61 -26.05
CA MET A 1 -40.61 -11.44 -25.33
C MET A 1 -39.96 -11.95 -24.07
N THR A 2 -38.66 -12.22 -24.11
CA THR A 2 -37.87 -12.68 -22.97
C THR A 2 -37.40 -11.46 -22.19
N ALA A 3 -37.81 -11.36 -20.92
CA ALA A 3 -37.33 -10.33 -20.01
C ALA A 3 -35.82 -10.51 -19.85
N ALA A 4 -35.06 -9.46 -20.18
CA ALA A 4 -33.65 -9.37 -19.83
C ALA A 4 -33.56 -9.40 -18.30
N GLN A 5 -33.04 -10.49 -17.75
CA GLN A 5 -32.57 -10.51 -16.37
C GLN A 5 -31.46 -9.49 -16.26
N ALA A 6 -31.75 -8.38 -15.57
CA ALA A 6 -30.71 -7.46 -15.12
C ALA A 6 -29.79 -8.27 -14.19
N GLU A 7 -28.61 -8.61 -14.70
CA GLU A 7 -27.54 -9.22 -13.92
C GLU A 7 -27.22 -8.24 -12.78
N ALA A 8 -27.50 -8.66 -11.54
CA ALA A 8 -27.09 -7.88 -10.38
C ALA A 8 -25.56 -7.69 -10.46
N PRO A 9 -25.03 -6.48 -10.23
CA PRO A 9 -23.59 -6.27 -10.27
C PRO A 9 -22.91 -7.25 -9.34
N ALA A 10 -21.88 -7.95 -9.83
CA ALA A 10 -21.11 -8.91 -9.04
C ALA A 10 -20.73 -8.27 -7.71
N ALA A 11 -21.06 -8.94 -6.60
CA ALA A 11 -20.80 -8.41 -5.26
C ALA A 11 -19.30 -8.11 -5.13
N VAL A 12 -18.97 -6.83 -4.91
CA VAL A 12 -17.59 -6.38 -4.71
C VAL A 12 -17.01 -7.15 -3.53
N ALA A 13 -15.92 -7.88 -3.74
CA ALA A 13 -15.26 -8.61 -2.67
C ALA A 13 -14.88 -7.65 -1.53
N ALA A 14 -15.32 -7.95 -0.31
CA ALA A 14 -15.05 -7.10 0.85
C ALA A 14 -13.55 -6.85 1.03
N PRO A 15 -13.10 -5.66 1.47
CA PRO A 15 -11.68 -5.39 1.69
C PRO A 15 -11.03 -6.37 2.69
N ILE A 16 -9.72 -6.54 2.60
CA ILE A 16 -8.94 -7.27 3.61
C ILE A 16 -8.77 -6.36 4.83
N GLU A 17 -9.12 -6.85 6.02
CA GLU A 17 -8.97 -6.08 7.26
C GLU A 17 -7.58 -6.26 7.87
N LEU A 18 -6.82 -5.17 7.96
CA LEU A 18 -5.45 -5.16 8.45
C LEU A 18 -5.29 -4.28 9.69
N SER A 19 -4.41 -4.68 10.61
CA SER A 19 -3.92 -3.83 11.69
C SER A 19 -2.56 -3.21 11.31
N PRO A 20 -2.30 -1.92 11.62
CA PRO A 20 -1.01 -1.30 11.31
C PRO A 20 0.13 -1.92 12.14
N VAL A 21 1.28 -2.14 11.49
CA VAL A 21 2.53 -2.47 12.20
C VAL A 21 3.19 -1.16 12.64
N GLU A 22 3.28 -0.98 13.95
CA GLU A 22 3.72 0.28 14.58
C GLU A 22 5.05 0.13 15.37
N ASN A 23 5.69 -1.04 15.28
CA ASN A 23 6.97 -1.32 15.89
C ASN A 23 8.11 -1.05 14.90
N ARG A 24 9.11 -0.24 15.30
CA ARG A 24 10.28 0.10 14.48
C ARG A 24 10.99 -1.14 13.94
N THR A 25 11.28 -2.11 14.81
CA THR A 25 12.04 -3.31 14.44
C THR A 25 11.28 -4.17 13.45
N GLU A 26 9.97 -4.36 13.67
CA GLU A 26 9.13 -5.12 12.74
C GLU A 26 9.04 -4.43 11.37
N VAL A 27 8.75 -3.11 11.35
CA VAL A 27 8.70 -2.34 10.10
C VAL A 27 10.02 -2.45 9.34
N ARG A 28 11.16 -2.26 10.01
CA ARG A 28 12.49 -2.38 9.41
C ARG A 28 12.72 -3.77 8.82
N ASN A 29 12.42 -4.82 9.58
CA ASN A 29 12.66 -6.20 9.14
C ASN A 29 11.81 -6.56 7.91
N HIS A 30 10.52 -6.23 7.95
CA HIS A 30 9.59 -6.46 6.85
C HIS A 30 9.92 -5.61 5.61
N PHE A 31 10.34 -4.35 5.79
CA PHE A 31 10.79 -3.51 4.68
C PHE A 31 12.06 -4.07 4.03
N ARG A 32 13.04 -4.52 4.83
CA ARG A 32 14.26 -5.17 4.32
C ARG A 32 13.96 -6.49 3.61
N ARG A 33 13.04 -7.30 4.15
CA ARG A 33 12.56 -8.54 3.52
C ARG A 33 12.00 -8.27 2.12
N TRP A 34 11.12 -7.27 2.01
CA TRP A 34 10.53 -6.85 0.74
C TRP A 34 11.61 -6.37 -0.23
N ARG A 35 12.46 -5.44 0.19
CA ARG A 35 13.55 -4.91 -0.64
C ARG A 35 14.50 -5.99 -1.13
N LYS A 36 14.86 -6.95 -0.27
CA LYS A 36 15.72 -8.09 -0.61
C LYS A 36 15.10 -8.93 -1.73
N ALA A 37 13.82 -9.27 -1.62
CA ALA A 37 13.10 -10.00 -2.66
C ALA A 37 13.12 -9.25 -4.00
N LEU A 38 12.88 -7.93 -3.97
CA LEU A 38 12.94 -7.10 -5.18
C LEU A 38 14.35 -7.00 -5.76
N ALA A 39 15.39 -6.94 -4.93
CA ALA A 39 16.78 -6.83 -5.40
C ALA A 39 17.23 -8.06 -6.20
N ALA A 40 16.67 -9.25 -5.87
CA ALA A 40 16.93 -10.49 -6.59
C ALA A 40 16.30 -10.51 -8.01
N ASP A 41 15.25 -9.74 -8.24
CA ASP A 41 14.52 -9.71 -9.51
C ASP A 41 15.08 -8.64 -10.48
N ALA A 42 15.24 -9.00 -11.75
CA ALA A 42 15.80 -8.14 -12.79
C ALA A 42 14.94 -6.92 -13.13
N ARG A 43 13.63 -6.97 -12.85
CA ARG A 43 12.69 -5.88 -13.11
C ARG A 43 12.89 -4.69 -12.17
N PHE A 44 13.54 -4.87 -11.01
CA PHE A 44 13.66 -3.85 -9.97
C PHE A 44 15.11 -3.39 -9.71
N PRO A 45 15.79 -2.75 -10.68
CA PRO A 45 17.18 -2.34 -10.52
C PRO A 45 17.39 -1.35 -9.36
N ALA A 46 16.39 -0.55 -9.02
CA ALA A 46 16.45 0.41 -7.92
C ALA A 46 16.59 -0.27 -6.55
N ALA A 47 16.03 -1.48 -6.37
CA ALA A 47 16.08 -2.20 -5.10
C ALA A 47 17.49 -2.76 -4.78
N ARG A 48 18.34 -2.93 -5.80
CA ARG A 48 19.74 -3.41 -5.68
C ARG A 48 20.70 -2.38 -5.11
N ARG A 49 20.30 -1.11 -5.07
CA ARG A 49 21.12 -0.07 -4.45
C ARG A 49 21.29 -0.40 -2.96
N PRO A 50 22.45 -0.13 -2.36
CA PRO A 50 22.62 -0.33 -0.92
C PRO A 50 21.61 0.51 -0.14
N GLU A 51 21.17 -0.02 1.01
CA GLU A 51 20.37 0.75 1.97
C GLU A 51 21.28 1.81 2.60
N PRO A 52 20.87 3.08 2.67
CA PRO A 52 21.62 4.02 3.48
C PRO A 52 21.57 3.55 4.95
N GLU A 53 22.69 3.65 5.66
CA GLU A 53 22.90 3.09 7.01
C GLU A 53 21.82 3.54 8.01
N ASP A 54 21.70 2.86 9.16
CA ASP A 54 20.63 3.03 10.15
C ASP A 54 20.38 4.51 10.58
N GLU A 55 21.37 5.40 10.48
CA GLU A 55 21.22 6.85 10.72
C GLU A 55 20.31 7.54 9.68
N ALA A 56 20.28 7.04 8.44
CA ALA A 56 19.43 7.57 7.37
C ALA A 56 17.94 7.24 7.55
N GLU A 57 17.61 6.28 8.42
CA GLU A 57 16.23 6.00 8.82
C GLU A 57 15.70 7.05 9.80
N ALA A 58 16.55 7.64 10.64
CA ALA A 58 16.13 8.61 11.65
C ALA A 58 15.76 9.94 10.99
N VAL A 59 14.57 10.45 11.30
CA VAL A 59 14.08 11.74 10.81
C VAL A 59 13.59 12.57 11.99
N LYS A 60 13.35 13.86 11.77
CA LYS A 60 12.72 14.70 12.79
C LYS A 60 11.41 14.04 13.28
N ASP A 61 11.31 13.88 14.60
CA ASP A 61 10.15 13.31 15.31
C ASP A 61 9.84 11.84 14.95
N GLY A 62 10.80 11.04 14.46
CA GLY A 62 10.58 9.61 14.20
C GLY A 62 11.58 8.89 13.29
N PHE A 63 11.06 7.92 12.55
CA PHE A 63 11.80 7.02 11.65
C PHE A 63 11.10 6.91 10.29
N GLN A 64 11.85 6.79 9.21
CA GLN A 64 11.32 6.70 7.86
C GLN A 64 12.11 5.74 6.97
N TRP A 65 11.39 4.88 6.25
CA TRP A 65 11.93 3.98 5.23
C TRP A 65 11.39 4.37 3.86
N LYS A 66 12.27 4.44 2.86
CA LYS A 66 11.91 4.89 1.50
C LYS A 66 12.45 3.96 0.44
N LEU A 67 11.63 3.69 -0.57
CA LEU A 67 12.05 3.02 -1.79
C LEU A 67 11.25 3.56 -2.97
N THR A 68 11.95 4.09 -3.97
CA THR A 68 11.35 4.47 -5.25
C THR A 68 11.51 3.31 -6.21
N LEU A 69 10.39 2.73 -6.64
CA LEU A 69 10.38 1.66 -7.62
C LEU A 69 10.14 2.21 -9.02
N ARG A 70 10.97 1.81 -9.97
CA ARG A 70 10.77 2.05 -11.40
C ARG A 70 10.96 0.72 -12.15
N PRO A 71 9.96 -0.17 -12.11
CA PRO A 71 10.11 -1.48 -12.72
C PRO A 71 10.18 -1.37 -14.24
N ALA A 72 10.96 -2.27 -14.87
CA ALA A 72 11.00 -2.36 -16.33
C ALA A 72 9.60 -2.62 -16.90
N GLY A 73 9.22 -1.89 -17.96
CA GLY A 73 7.90 -2.03 -18.59
C GLY A 73 6.75 -1.31 -17.89
N GLN A 74 6.99 -0.59 -16.78
CA GLN A 74 5.95 0.20 -16.11
C GLN A 74 5.98 1.68 -16.53
N ALA A 75 4.80 2.30 -16.57
CA ALA A 75 4.61 3.65 -17.12
C ALA A 75 5.27 4.76 -16.30
N ALA A 76 5.41 4.58 -14.99
CA ALA A 76 5.99 5.59 -14.10
C ALA A 76 6.68 4.94 -12.90
N ALA A 77 7.50 5.74 -12.21
CA ALA A 77 8.01 5.36 -10.91
C ALA A 77 6.93 5.50 -9.83
N LEU A 78 7.01 4.68 -8.79
CA LEU A 78 6.17 4.79 -7.61
C LEU A 78 7.02 4.88 -6.35
N ASP A 79 6.73 5.89 -5.54
CA ASP A 79 7.39 6.12 -4.26
C ASP A 79 6.66 5.37 -3.14
N PHE A 80 7.46 4.67 -2.35
CA PHE A 80 7.06 4.05 -1.11
C PHE A 80 7.79 4.75 0.02
N SER A 81 7.02 5.22 0.98
CA SER A 81 7.53 5.85 2.19
C SER A 81 6.67 5.35 3.34
N ILE A 82 7.32 4.75 4.34
CA ILE A 82 6.70 4.33 5.60
C ILE A 82 7.36 5.17 6.69
N ARG A 83 6.56 5.80 7.55
CA ARG A 83 7.08 6.65 8.62
C ARG A 83 6.40 6.32 9.94
N LEU A 84 7.21 6.10 10.96
CA LEU A 84 6.76 5.97 12.33
C LEU A 84 7.18 7.24 13.10
N LEU A 85 6.23 7.94 13.69
CA LEU A 85 6.42 9.04 14.61
C LEU A 85 6.75 8.51 16.02
N GLU A 86 7.54 9.26 16.77
CA GLU A 86 7.77 8.94 18.18
C GLU A 86 6.46 9.08 18.98
N LYS A 87 6.24 8.16 19.93
CA LYS A 87 5.01 8.16 20.76
C LYS A 87 4.83 9.44 21.58
N SER A 88 5.92 10.09 22.00
CA SER A 88 5.88 11.39 22.67
C SER A 88 5.33 12.50 21.78
N ALA A 89 5.49 12.37 20.46
CA ALA A 89 5.01 13.32 19.46
C ALA A 89 3.64 12.94 18.86
N SER A 90 3.17 11.69 19.03
CA SER A 90 1.92 11.21 18.42
C SER A 90 1.22 10.12 19.24
N TYR A 91 -0.11 10.19 19.30
CA TYR A 91 -0.95 9.14 19.85
C TYR A 91 -0.94 7.86 19.00
N THR A 92 -0.68 7.95 17.69
CA THR A 92 -0.46 6.79 16.81
C THR A 92 0.92 6.83 16.17
N PRO A 93 1.80 5.83 16.43
CA PRO A 93 3.13 5.81 15.84
C PRO A 93 3.12 5.86 14.32
N LEU A 94 2.20 5.21 13.61
CA LEU A 94 2.19 5.31 12.15
C LEU A 94 1.78 6.72 11.67
N ASP A 95 2.63 7.38 10.86
CA ASP A 95 2.29 8.65 10.21
C ASP A 95 1.19 8.38 9.18
N ARG A 96 -0.02 8.74 9.56
CA ARG A 96 -1.20 8.55 8.71
C ARG A 96 -1.07 9.29 7.40
N ASN A 97 -0.33 10.40 7.30
CA ASN A 97 -0.21 11.15 6.05
C ASN A 97 0.74 10.51 5.03
N ASN A 98 1.42 9.43 5.43
CA ASN A 98 2.33 8.72 4.55
C ASN A 98 1.60 7.80 3.56
N GLN A 99 2.30 7.50 2.47
CA GLN A 99 1.73 6.86 1.29
C GLN A 99 1.76 5.33 1.36
N ALA A 100 2.63 4.76 2.18
CA ALA A 100 2.78 3.32 2.36
C ALA A 100 2.73 2.94 3.83
N ALA A 101 2.40 1.67 4.07
CA ALA A 101 2.33 1.08 5.40
C ALA A 101 2.65 -0.41 5.32
N ILE A 102 2.84 -1.03 6.49
CA ILE A 102 2.82 -2.48 6.63
C ILE A 102 1.60 -2.81 7.48
N GLY A 103 0.77 -3.72 6.96
CA GLY A 103 -0.41 -4.21 7.65
C GLY A 103 -0.24 -5.67 8.04
N ARG A 104 -0.85 -6.05 9.14
CA ARG A 104 -0.97 -7.43 9.60
C ARG A 104 -2.42 -7.88 9.47
N ASP A 105 -2.65 -9.00 8.81
CA ASP A 105 -3.97 -9.61 8.67
C ASP A 105 -4.55 -9.94 10.04
N ARG A 106 -5.83 -9.61 10.23
CA ARG A 106 -6.55 -9.96 11.45
C ARG A 106 -7.02 -11.40 11.46
N ALA A 107 -7.21 -12.03 10.30
CA ALA A 107 -7.71 -13.39 10.18
C ALA A 107 -6.60 -14.43 10.34
N ASP A 108 -5.45 -14.23 9.69
CA ASP A 108 -4.36 -15.23 9.65
C ASP A 108 -3.01 -14.72 10.16
N GLY A 109 -2.90 -13.43 10.48
CA GLY A 109 -1.68 -12.82 11.03
C GLY A 109 -0.58 -12.54 10.02
N ARG A 110 -0.81 -12.73 8.71
CA ARG A 110 0.17 -12.49 7.65
C ARG A 110 0.48 -11.00 7.47
N PHE A 111 1.67 -10.68 6.99
CA PHE A 111 2.13 -9.32 6.78
C PHE A 111 2.04 -8.92 5.32
N TYR A 112 1.61 -7.69 5.07
CA TYR A 112 1.47 -7.13 3.73
C TYR A 112 2.16 -5.78 3.65
N ILE A 113 2.86 -5.53 2.54
CA ILE A 113 3.28 -4.19 2.15
C ILE A 113 2.13 -3.51 1.40
N LEU A 114 1.84 -2.27 1.78
CA LEU A 114 0.64 -1.55 1.37
C LEU A 114 1.00 -0.25 0.68
N ARG A 115 0.21 0.13 -0.32
CA ARG A 115 0.29 1.45 -0.95
C ARG A 115 -1.08 2.10 -0.99
N GLN A 116 -1.20 3.30 -0.43
CA GLN A 116 -2.48 4.01 -0.39
C GLN A 116 -2.96 4.35 -1.81
N TRP A 117 -4.25 4.12 -2.08
CA TRP A 117 -4.90 4.64 -3.28
C TRP A 117 -5.05 6.16 -3.20
N TYR A 118 -4.60 6.88 -4.23
CA TYR A 118 -4.90 8.29 -4.42
C TYR A 118 -5.36 8.50 -5.87
N ASP A 119 -6.45 9.24 -6.05
CA ASP A 119 -7.01 9.53 -7.37
C ASP A 119 -6.15 10.57 -8.12
N THR A 120 -5.68 11.62 -7.43
CA THR A 120 -4.89 12.69 -8.04
C THR A 120 -3.47 12.81 -7.49
N LYS A 121 -2.67 13.66 -8.17
CA LYS A 121 -1.36 14.17 -7.71
C LYS A 121 -1.44 14.92 -6.36
N ARG A 122 -2.63 15.15 -5.79
CA ARG A 122 -2.82 15.80 -4.49
C ARG A 122 -3.36 14.81 -3.46
N ILE A 123 -2.57 14.62 -2.40
CA ILE A 123 -3.06 14.11 -1.12
C ILE A 123 -4.22 15.02 -0.70
N GLY A 124 -5.46 14.50 -0.66
CA GLY A 124 -6.63 15.23 -0.14
C GLY A 124 -7.78 15.52 -1.12
N SER A 125 -7.70 15.16 -2.41
CA SER A 125 -8.93 15.04 -3.23
C SER A 125 -9.53 13.65 -3.00
N ARG A 126 -10.80 13.64 -2.56
CA ARG A 126 -11.70 12.50 -2.28
C ARG A 126 -11.08 11.09 -2.46
N ALA A 127 -10.87 10.37 -1.36
CA ALA A 127 -10.39 8.98 -1.42
C ALA A 127 -11.32 8.13 -2.30
N LEU A 128 -10.75 7.39 -3.27
CA LEU A 128 -11.49 6.36 -4.00
C LEU A 128 -12.03 5.37 -2.96
N ASN A 129 -13.36 5.22 -2.89
CA ASN A 129 -13.99 4.21 -2.06
C ASN A 129 -13.95 2.84 -2.77
N ALA A 130 -14.28 1.77 -2.06
CA ALA A 130 -14.23 0.41 -2.60
C ALA A 130 -15.10 0.23 -3.86
N GLU A 131 -16.25 0.91 -3.91
CA GLU A 131 -17.16 0.91 -5.07
C GLU A 131 -16.52 1.55 -6.31
N ALA A 132 -15.87 2.71 -6.15
CA ALA A 132 -15.15 3.36 -7.25
C ALA A 132 -13.98 2.48 -7.74
N LEU A 133 -13.24 1.85 -6.82
CA LEU A 133 -12.16 0.93 -7.17
C LEU A 133 -12.67 -0.29 -7.95
N ALA A 134 -13.82 -0.84 -7.57
CA ALA A 134 -14.45 -1.96 -8.29
C ALA A 134 -14.80 -1.59 -9.74
N GLY A 135 -15.21 -0.35 -9.98
CA GLY A 135 -15.48 0.16 -11.34
C GLY A 135 -14.26 0.20 -12.27
N TYR A 136 -13.04 0.19 -11.71
CA TYR A 136 -11.78 0.22 -12.48
C TYR A 136 -11.06 -1.12 -12.57
N ASP A 137 -11.72 -2.21 -12.17
CA ASP A 137 -11.08 -3.54 -12.06
C ASP A 137 -9.77 -3.46 -11.22
N ALA A 138 -9.86 -2.74 -10.10
CA ALA A 138 -8.77 -2.65 -9.14
C ALA A 138 -8.60 -3.97 -8.38
N PRO A 139 -7.36 -4.35 -8.04
CA PRO A 139 -7.13 -5.46 -7.12
C PRO A 139 -7.89 -5.26 -5.81
N ARG A 140 -8.28 -6.37 -5.17
CA ARG A 140 -9.00 -6.35 -3.89
C ARG A 140 -8.28 -5.40 -2.90
N PRO A 141 -8.95 -4.34 -2.42
CA PRO A 141 -8.32 -3.39 -1.52
C PRO A 141 -8.18 -3.96 -0.11
N ALA A 142 -7.37 -3.29 0.71
CA ALA A 142 -7.25 -3.55 2.14
C ALA A 142 -7.62 -2.31 2.95
N ASP A 143 -8.34 -2.52 4.04
CA ASP A 143 -8.64 -1.52 5.05
C ASP A 143 -7.63 -1.63 6.19
N LEU A 144 -6.84 -0.57 6.39
CA LEU A 144 -5.93 -0.48 7.52
C LEU A 144 -6.67 0.14 8.72
N LEU A 145 -7.07 -0.71 9.66
CA LEU A 145 -7.89 -0.35 10.81
C LEU A 145 -7.02 0.15 11.96
N HIS A 146 -7.04 1.46 12.18
CA HIS A 146 -6.36 2.09 13.30
C HIS A 146 -7.23 2.04 14.56
N ALA A 147 -6.59 1.98 15.73
CA ALA A 147 -7.29 2.21 16.98
C ALA A 147 -8.00 3.58 16.95
N GLU A 148 -9.22 3.62 17.47
CA GLU A 148 -9.97 4.86 17.64
C GLU A 148 -9.17 5.81 18.55
N SER A 149 -9.08 7.07 18.16
CA SER A 149 -8.47 8.11 18.97
C SER A 149 -9.30 9.38 18.85
N LYS A 150 -9.31 10.29 19.83
CA LYS A 150 -9.92 11.61 19.59
C LYS A 150 -8.95 12.48 18.78
N PRO A 151 -9.37 13.12 17.65
CA PRO A 151 -10.73 13.21 17.09
C PRO A 151 -11.04 12.21 15.94
N ASN A 152 -10.23 11.18 15.73
CA ASN A 152 -10.32 10.25 14.60
C ASN A 152 -11.09 8.96 14.94
N ALA A 153 -12.26 8.76 14.33
CA ALA A 153 -13.11 7.58 14.50
C ALA A 153 -12.56 6.25 13.90
N GLY A 154 -11.24 6.09 13.78
CA GLY A 154 -10.61 4.83 13.36
C GLY A 154 -10.82 4.41 11.89
N ARG A 155 -11.55 5.19 11.08
CA ARG A 155 -11.86 4.80 9.69
C ARG A 155 -10.58 4.68 8.86
N GLY A 156 -10.30 3.45 8.43
CA GLY A 156 -9.11 3.07 7.69
C GLY A 156 -9.04 3.75 6.34
N ARG A 157 -7.82 3.97 5.87
CA ARG A 157 -7.57 4.34 4.47
C ARG A 157 -7.58 3.06 3.64
N LEU A 158 -8.10 3.15 2.42
CA LEU A 158 -8.02 2.05 1.47
C LEU A 158 -6.62 1.98 0.87
N TYR A 159 -6.01 0.81 1.00
CA TYR A 159 -4.70 0.48 0.46
C TYR A 159 -4.82 -0.55 -0.66
N LEU A 160 -3.95 -0.44 -1.65
CA LEU A 160 -3.55 -1.54 -2.50
C LEU A 160 -2.62 -2.46 -1.70
N VAL A 161 -2.95 -3.76 -1.69
CA VAL A 161 -1.99 -4.79 -1.27
C VAL A 161 -0.94 -4.93 -2.38
N VAL A 162 0.32 -4.70 -2.02
CA VAL A 162 1.43 -4.72 -2.98
C VAL A 162 2.04 -6.12 -3.03
N ALA A 163 2.25 -6.74 -1.87
CA ALA A 163 2.71 -8.12 -1.74
C ALA A 163 2.45 -8.65 -0.33
N CYS A 164 2.29 -9.96 -0.19
CA CYS A 164 2.41 -10.65 1.08
C CYS A 164 3.89 -10.93 1.40
N LEU A 165 4.35 -10.49 2.56
CA LEU A 165 5.75 -10.53 2.96
C LEU A 165 6.19 -11.89 3.52
N ASP A 166 5.23 -12.78 3.79
CA ASP A 166 5.47 -14.15 4.22
C ASP A 166 5.62 -15.14 3.05
N ASP A 167 5.36 -14.71 1.82
CA ASP A 167 5.58 -15.53 0.62
C ASP A 167 7.07 -15.61 0.23
N THR A 168 7.37 -16.41 -0.80
CA THR A 168 8.73 -16.54 -1.35
C THR A 168 9.20 -15.23 -2.01
N ASP A 169 10.51 -15.08 -2.20
CA ASP A 169 11.11 -13.88 -2.82
C ASP A 169 10.54 -13.65 -4.23
N GLU A 170 10.39 -14.72 -5.00
CA GLU A 170 9.85 -14.69 -6.36
C GLU A 170 8.39 -14.25 -6.35
N ALA A 171 7.58 -14.80 -5.44
CA ALA A 171 6.19 -14.43 -5.29
C ALA A 171 6.02 -12.97 -4.87
N ILE A 172 6.85 -12.48 -3.93
CA ILE A 172 6.85 -11.07 -3.52
C ILE A 172 7.16 -10.15 -4.70
N ALA A 173 8.17 -10.49 -5.52
CA ALA A 173 8.55 -9.68 -6.67
C ALA A 173 7.46 -9.67 -7.74
N GLU A 174 6.84 -10.82 -8.01
CA GLU A 174 5.74 -10.94 -8.98
C GLU A 174 4.51 -10.16 -8.53
N GLN A 175 4.07 -10.34 -7.27
CA GLN A 175 2.95 -9.61 -6.69
C GLN A 175 3.21 -8.10 -6.74
N THR A 176 4.41 -7.66 -6.35
CA THR A 176 4.79 -6.24 -6.39
C THR A 176 4.70 -5.71 -7.82
N HIS A 177 5.22 -6.44 -8.81
CA HIS A 177 5.17 -6.02 -10.22
C HIS A 177 3.72 -5.89 -10.72
N ALA A 178 2.89 -6.89 -10.45
CA ALA A 178 1.48 -6.90 -10.82
C ALA A 178 0.71 -5.76 -10.15
N ALA A 179 0.93 -5.53 -8.86
CA ALA A 179 0.28 -4.45 -8.10
C ALA A 179 0.64 -3.07 -8.67
N LEU A 180 1.90 -2.83 -9.04
CA LEU A 180 2.32 -1.56 -9.66
C LEU A 180 1.65 -1.33 -11.02
N GLY A 181 1.56 -2.37 -11.86
CA GLY A 181 0.84 -2.31 -13.13
C GLY A 181 -0.64 -1.99 -12.94
N ALA A 182 -1.29 -2.66 -12.00
CA ALA A 182 -2.69 -2.42 -11.66
C ALA A 182 -2.90 -0.99 -11.13
N PHE A 183 -2.00 -0.50 -10.26
CA PHE A 183 -2.05 0.86 -9.74
C PHE A 183 -2.06 1.90 -10.86
N HIS A 184 -1.14 1.77 -11.83
CA HIS A 184 -1.05 2.70 -12.95
C HIS A 184 -2.26 2.62 -13.88
N ARG A 185 -2.78 1.42 -14.15
CA ARG A 185 -3.99 1.21 -14.94
C ARG A 185 -5.19 1.91 -14.30
N VAL A 186 -5.45 1.63 -13.02
CA VAL A 186 -6.57 2.20 -12.24
C VAL A 186 -6.43 3.71 -12.14
N ALA A 187 -5.24 4.22 -11.79
CA ALA A 187 -5.02 5.67 -11.70
C ALA A 187 -5.17 6.38 -13.04
N LYS A 188 -4.84 5.72 -14.17
CA LYS A 188 -5.06 6.27 -15.51
C LYS A 188 -6.55 6.33 -15.85
N ALA A 189 -7.29 5.25 -15.58
CA ALA A 189 -8.73 5.19 -15.84
C ALA A 189 -9.49 6.21 -14.98
N ALA A 190 -9.22 6.25 -13.68
CA ALA A 190 -9.84 7.22 -12.77
C ALA A 190 -9.65 8.67 -13.23
N ARG A 191 -8.44 9.04 -13.66
CA ARG A 191 -8.17 10.39 -14.17
C ARG A 191 -8.93 10.73 -15.45
N ALA A 192 -9.22 9.76 -16.31
CA ALA A 192 -9.98 9.98 -17.53
C ALA A 192 -11.44 10.32 -17.22
N ASP A 193 -12.02 9.69 -16.20
CA ASP A 193 -13.41 9.92 -15.78
C ASP A 193 -13.62 11.26 -15.06
N PHE A 194 -12.54 11.91 -14.61
CA PHE A 194 -12.56 13.25 -14.00
C PHE A 194 -12.35 14.40 -14.99
N ILE A 195 -12.08 14.13 -16.27
CA ILE A 195 -11.91 15.13 -17.35
C ILE A 195 -13.19 15.20 -18.19
#